data_AF-A0A1M6EEQ8-F1
#
_entry.id   AF-A0A1M6EEQ8-F1
#
_cell.length_a   1.000
_cell.length_b   1.000
_cell.length_c   1.000
_cell.angle_alpha   90.00
_cell.angle_beta   90.00
_cell.angle_gamma   90.00
#
_symmetry.space_group_name_H-M   'P 1'
#
loop_
_entity.id
_entity.type
_entity.pdbx_description
1 polymer ?
#
loop_
_entity_poly.entity_id
_entity_poly.type
_entity_poly.pdbx_seq_one_letter_code
_entity_poly.pdbx_strand_id
1 'polypeptide(L)'
;MANKNTIKVRYIVTSKRSIEAISEECMVSGLPGIFNNPIKLELLEDVDVKKYILRSFSRYQYKISNYEDELIMRVGGKVPGILKVAVDVLMDYKRSVGEIDSSNELEYLRKVEEGCNHIFQSYWKCISYEEQRLLKHLCCGEDISDIKESILGVAKLSCRDMKLLNEDDTFVSEVFMNYVKKAEVKKDDKMDVEKERDKDAEEYMQDAIGILKKSNDIIKASLEELWGAYDVAKRVMIESLKTDSKISAMDFAKREDYNQYISNYFKDQFEKYGMDIDHCELLNGMSIQNVWDRLDLDIKRQIIQAELLSHVYRDTGFDQSPSCNPYCTAFEAIINRKVMKHVIQTMQKLHPEFEIKKPSKFGYNEDGLLSSMMIGEFRTLLNDYFFYIKNNYRNELKTDPILEIYDLKFKVKLTDIHEIRKACMHWEEITTGEKTVERKTLDVSHLDLLRKQMLGKDDTSCVEYLLKLADKCEALN
;
A
#
# COMPACT_ATOMS: atom_id res chain seq x y z
N MET A 1 4.03 -39.51 -12.87
CA MET A 1 3.46 -39.50 -11.51
C MET A 1 3.87 -38.20 -10.85
N ALA A 2 2.97 -37.20 -10.79
CA ALA A 2 3.27 -35.91 -10.19
C ALA A 2 3.09 -35.99 -8.67
N ASN A 3 4.10 -35.52 -7.94
CA ASN A 3 4.21 -35.60 -6.48
C ASN A 3 3.16 -34.68 -5.82
N LYS A 4 2.00 -35.24 -5.44
CA LYS A 4 0.88 -34.55 -4.75
C LYS A 4 1.12 -34.45 -3.23
N ASN A 5 2.25 -33.91 -2.79
CA ASN A 5 2.48 -33.62 -1.38
C ASN A 5 2.62 -32.11 -1.14
N THR A 6 1.54 -31.36 -1.34
CA THR A 6 1.42 -30.02 -0.74
C THR A 6 0.96 -30.17 0.70
N ILE A 7 1.94 -30.23 1.63
CA ILE A 7 1.66 -30.19 3.06
C ILE A 7 1.14 -28.78 3.39
N LYS A 8 -0.12 -28.68 3.83
CA LYS A 8 -0.68 -27.43 4.35
C LYS A 8 -0.23 -27.26 5.80
N VAL A 9 0.83 -26.48 6.01
CA VAL A 9 1.29 -26.10 7.35
C VAL A 9 0.61 -24.78 7.76
N ARG A 10 0.12 -24.72 9.00
CA ARG A 10 -0.38 -23.48 9.62
C ARG A 10 0.46 -23.19 10.85
N TYR A 11 0.93 -21.95 10.96
CA TYR A 11 1.66 -21.47 12.13
C TYR A 11 0.71 -20.65 13.02
N ILE A 12 0.76 -20.90 14.32
CA ILE A 12 0.12 -20.06 15.34
C ILE A 12 1.27 -19.54 16.20
N VAL A 13 1.48 -18.23 16.17
CA VAL A 13 2.49 -17.55 16.98
C VAL A 13 1.77 -16.73 18.03
N THR A 14 2.19 -16.85 19.28
CA THR A 14 1.66 -16.08 20.40
C THR A 14 2.75 -15.19 20.95
N SER A 15 2.40 -13.97 21.31
CA SER A 15 3.33 -13.03 21.94
C SER A 15 2.62 -12.19 22.99
N LYS A 16 3.41 -11.68 23.92
CA LYS A 16 2.97 -10.69 24.91
C LYS A 16 3.22 -9.26 24.43
N ARG A 17 4.19 -9.06 23.54
CA ARG A 17 4.46 -7.75 22.92
C ARG A 17 3.41 -7.44 21.88
N SER A 18 3.21 -6.15 21.63
CA SER A 18 2.33 -5.69 20.55
C SER A 18 2.83 -6.19 19.20
N ILE A 19 1.92 -6.29 18.23
CA ILE A 19 2.30 -6.77 16.90
C ILE A 19 3.21 -5.76 16.21
N GLU A 20 3.06 -4.47 16.51
CA GLU A 20 3.86 -3.37 16.00
C GLU A 20 5.32 -3.55 16.42
N ALA A 21 5.58 -3.87 17.70
CA ALA A 21 6.93 -4.13 18.20
C ALA A 21 7.57 -5.38 17.55
N ILE A 22 6.78 -6.41 17.28
CA ILE A 22 7.26 -7.64 16.62
C ILE A 22 7.43 -7.41 15.11
N SER A 23 6.60 -6.57 14.51
CA SER A 23 6.62 -6.28 13.08
C SER A 23 7.91 -5.57 12.69
N GLU A 24 8.44 -4.68 13.54
CA GLU A 24 9.75 -4.06 13.32
C GLU A 24 10.89 -5.10 13.27
N GLU A 25 10.91 -6.05 14.20
CA GLU A 25 11.86 -7.18 14.19
C GLU A 25 11.67 -8.11 12.97
N CYS A 26 10.42 -8.30 12.53
CA CYS A 26 10.08 -9.10 11.34
C CYS A 26 10.51 -8.41 10.04
N MET A 27 10.45 -7.08 9.98
CA MET A 27 10.93 -6.28 8.86
C MET A 27 12.46 -6.39 8.73
N VAL A 28 13.18 -6.33 9.86
CA VAL A 28 14.65 -6.49 9.89
C VAL A 28 15.09 -7.91 9.53
N SER A 29 14.29 -8.93 9.86
CA SER A 29 14.58 -10.34 9.57
C SER A 29 14.11 -10.83 8.20
N GLY A 30 13.59 -9.94 7.33
CA GLY A 30 13.20 -10.26 5.96
C GLY A 30 11.87 -11.01 5.83
N LEU A 31 11.01 -10.94 6.84
CA LEU A 31 9.68 -11.57 6.89
C LEU A 31 8.54 -10.53 7.02
N PRO A 32 8.49 -9.50 6.15
CA PRO A 32 7.47 -8.46 6.25
C PRO A 32 6.07 -9.05 6.03
N GLY A 33 5.10 -8.66 6.88
CA GLY A 33 3.70 -9.05 6.69
C GLY A 33 3.40 -10.55 6.91
N ILE A 34 4.19 -11.28 7.69
CA ILE A 34 3.81 -12.66 8.08
C ILE A 34 2.56 -12.66 8.97
N PHE A 35 2.38 -11.64 9.80
CA PHE A 35 1.28 -11.56 10.76
C PHE A 35 0.15 -10.66 10.26
N ASN A 36 -0.50 -11.05 9.16
CA ASN A 36 -1.50 -10.21 8.48
C ASN A 36 -2.87 -10.09 9.17
N ASN A 37 -3.09 -10.76 10.32
CA ASN A 37 -4.34 -10.69 11.10
C ASN A 37 -4.11 -11.13 12.56
N PRO A 38 -3.52 -10.29 13.43
CA PRO A 38 -3.34 -10.65 14.83
C PRO A 38 -4.68 -10.71 15.56
N ILE A 39 -4.91 -11.79 16.31
CA ILE A 39 -6.04 -11.87 17.25
C ILE A 39 -5.53 -11.36 18.60
N LYS A 40 -5.96 -10.17 19.00
CA LYS A 40 -5.67 -9.61 20.33
C LYS A 40 -6.60 -10.24 21.35
N LEU A 41 -6.02 -10.80 22.41
CA LEU A 41 -6.79 -11.30 23.55
C LEU A 41 -7.06 -10.14 24.50
N GLU A 42 -8.34 -9.80 24.67
CA GLU A 42 -8.77 -8.72 25.55
C GLU A 42 -8.93 -9.21 27.00
N LEU A 43 -9.00 -8.24 27.92
CA LEU A 43 -9.36 -8.48 29.31
C LEU A 43 -10.80 -9.01 29.42
N LEU A 44 -11.09 -9.78 30.46
CA LEU A 44 -12.45 -10.26 30.73
C LEU A 44 -13.39 -9.11 31.08
N GLU A 45 -14.64 -9.18 30.63
CA GLU A 45 -15.68 -8.26 31.08
C GLU A 45 -16.08 -8.55 32.55
N ASP A 46 -16.55 -7.53 33.27
CA ASP A 46 -16.97 -7.68 34.68
C ASP A 46 -18.02 -8.77 34.87
N VAL A 47 -18.92 -8.90 33.88
CA VAL A 47 -19.96 -9.93 33.87
C VAL A 47 -19.35 -11.33 33.78
N ASP A 48 -18.29 -11.50 32.99
CA ASP A 48 -17.65 -12.81 32.80
C ASP A 48 -16.74 -13.17 33.98
N VAL A 49 -16.09 -12.18 34.61
CA VAL A 49 -15.39 -12.39 35.88
C VAL A 49 -16.37 -12.84 36.96
N LYS A 50 -17.51 -12.16 37.12
CA LYS A 50 -18.55 -12.54 38.08
C LYS A 50 -19.10 -13.94 37.82
N LYS A 51 -19.35 -14.30 36.57
CA LYS A 51 -19.74 -15.68 36.20
C LYS A 51 -18.66 -16.68 36.57
N TYR A 52 -17.39 -16.37 36.32
CA TYR A 52 -16.26 -17.25 36.62
C TYR A 52 -16.10 -17.50 38.13
N ILE A 53 -16.17 -16.42 38.92
CA ILE A 53 -16.17 -16.48 40.38
C ILE A 53 -17.35 -17.32 40.87
N LEU A 54 -18.59 -16.95 40.51
CA LEU A 54 -19.78 -17.68 40.96
C LEU A 54 -19.75 -19.16 40.59
N ARG A 55 -19.31 -19.52 39.37
CA ARG A 55 -19.16 -20.90 38.93
C ARG A 55 -18.10 -21.68 39.72
N SER A 56 -17.02 -21.03 40.13
CA SER A 56 -15.93 -21.66 40.88
C SER A 56 -16.35 -22.02 42.31
N PHE A 57 -17.07 -21.12 42.99
CA PHE A 57 -17.47 -21.32 44.39
C PHE A 57 -18.79 -22.10 44.56
N SER A 58 -19.74 -21.96 43.63
CA SER A 58 -21.02 -22.70 43.65
C SER A 58 -20.85 -24.22 43.65
N ARG A 59 -19.78 -24.73 43.03
CA ARG A 59 -19.41 -26.15 43.05
C ARG A 59 -19.17 -26.70 44.46
N TYR A 60 -18.81 -25.83 45.41
CA TYR A 60 -18.46 -26.19 46.78
C TYR A 60 -19.43 -25.60 47.81
N GLN A 61 -20.55 -25.01 47.37
CA GLN A 61 -21.56 -24.36 48.21
C GLN A 61 -21.02 -23.23 49.11
N TYR A 62 -19.88 -22.64 48.75
CA TYR A 62 -19.33 -21.49 49.47
C TYR A 62 -20.04 -20.20 49.08
N LYS A 63 -20.34 -19.37 50.09
CA LYS A 63 -20.82 -17.99 49.88
C LYS A 63 -19.64 -17.04 49.82
N ILE A 64 -19.72 -16.09 48.90
CA ILE A 64 -18.74 -15.02 48.72
C ILE A 64 -19.39 -13.72 49.19
N SER A 65 -18.69 -12.97 50.02
CA SER A 65 -19.14 -11.63 50.44
C SER A 65 -18.81 -10.58 49.38
N ASN A 66 -19.46 -9.42 49.44
CA ASN A 66 -19.16 -8.32 48.52
C ASN A 66 -17.70 -7.86 48.62
N TYR A 67 -17.13 -7.90 49.83
CA TYR A 67 -15.73 -7.56 50.05
C TYR A 67 -14.78 -8.54 49.35
N GLU A 68 -15.06 -9.85 49.42
CA GLU A 68 -14.27 -10.87 48.72
C GLU A 68 -14.39 -10.76 47.19
N ASP A 69 -15.56 -10.41 46.67
CA ASP A 69 -15.78 -10.16 45.24
C ASP A 69 -14.95 -8.96 44.76
N GLU A 70 -15.01 -7.84 45.49
CA GLU A 70 -14.21 -6.64 45.22
C GLU A 70 -12.71 -6.91 45.35
N LEU A 71 -12.31 -7.71 46.34
CA LEU A 71 -10.93 -8.10 46.57
C LEU A 71 -10.39 -8.92 45.39
N ILE A 72 -11.11 -9.94 44.92
CA ILE A 72 -10.70 -10.73 43.75
C ILE A 72 -10.57 -9.84 42.51
N MET A 73 -11.53 -8.93 42.29
CA MET A 73 -11.51 -8.03 41.14
C MET A 73 -10.27 -7.12 41.14
N ARG A 74 -9.94 -6.52 42.28
CA ARG A 74 -8.79 -5.64 42.47
C ARG A 74 -7.45 -6.39 42.36
N VAL A 75 -7.39 -7.59 42.96
CA VAL A 75 -6.18 -8.40 43.04
C VAL A 75 -5.91 -9.11 41.72
N GLY A 76 -6.87 -9.90 41.24
CA GLY A 76 -6.75 -10.63 39.99
C GLY A 76 -6.57 -9.70 38.78
N GLY A 77 -7.18 -8.53 38.81
CA GLY A 77 -7.45 -7.78 37.61
C GLY A 77 -8.30 -8.61 36.64
N LYS A 78 -8.78 -8.00 35.57
CA LYS A 78 -9.57 -8.70 34.53
C LYS A 78 -8.72 -9.69 33.70
N VAL A 79 -7.58 -10.15 34.22
CA VAL A 79 -6.56 -10.99 33.58
C VAL A 79 -6.79 -12.45 33.98
N PRO A 80 -7.20 -13.34 33.07
CA PRO A 80 -7.59 -14.72 33.39
C PRO A 80 -6.57 -15.51 34.24
N GLY A 81 -5.28 -15.35 33.94
CA GLY A 81 -4.21 -16.09 34.64
C GLY A 81 -4.03 -15.67 36.09
N ILE A 82 -4.12 -14.37 36.39
CA ILE A 82 -3.98 -13.84 37.75
C ILE A 82 -5.30 -14.04 38.51
N LEU A 83 -6.44 -13.79 37.85
CA LEU A 83 -7.78 -14.01 38.39
C LEU A 83 -7.98 -15.45 38.86
N LYS A 84 -7.52 -16.44 38.08
CA LYS A 84 -7.58 -17.84 38.48
C LYS A 84 -6.84 -18.08 39.80
N VAL A 85 -5.61 -17.57 39.93
CA VAL A 85 -4.82 -17.73 41.16
C VAL A 85 -5.49 -17.03 42.33
N ALA A 86 -6.02 -15.82 42.14
CA ALA A 86 -6.76 -15.08 43.16
C ALA A 86 -7.97 -15.88 43.67
N VAL A 87 -8.73 -16.51 42.76
CA VAL A 87 -9.86 -17.38 43.09
C VAL A 87 -9.41 -18.66 43.81
N ASP A 88 -8.36 -19.33 43.31
CA ASP A 88 -7.83 -20.56 43.91
C ASP A 88 -7.32 -20.32 45.34
N VAL A 89 -6.62 -19.21 45.60
CA VAL A 89 -6.18 -18.83 46.94
C VAL A 89 -7.37 -18.52 47.85
N LEU A 90 -8.38 -17.81 47.38
CA LEU A 90 -9.59 -17.54 48.19
C LEU A 90 -10.33 -18.84 48.53
N MET A 91 -10.40 -19.78 47.59
CA MET A 91 -10.98 -21.12 47.81
C MET A 91 -10.26 -21.87 48.94
N ASP A 92 -8.93 -21.78 49.01
CA ASP A 92 -8.15 -22.40 50.08
C ASP A 92 -8.36 -21.72 51.45
N TYR A 93 -8.57 -20.39 51.46
CA TYR A 93 -8.99 -19.67 52.67
C TYR A 93 -10.38 -20.09 53.16
N LYS A 94 -11.35 -20.23 52.24
CA LYS A 94 -12.69 -20.73 52.57
C LYS A 94 -12.66 -22.11 53.20
N ARG A 95 -11.69 -22.95 52.84
CA ARG A 95 -11.50 -24.29 53.43
C ARG A 95 -10.85 -24.29 54.82
N SER A 96 -10.04 -23.29 55.13
CA SER A 96 -9.15 -23.32 56.31
C SER A 96 -9.53 -22.31 57.42
N VAL A 97 -9.98 -21.11 57.05
CA VAL A 97 -10.23 -19.98 57.96
C VAL A 97 -11.70 -19.52 57.92
N GLY A 98 -12.35 -19.62 56.76
CA GLY A 98 -13.80 -19.39 56.59
C GLY A 98 -14.16 -18.13 55.80
N GLU A 99 -13.60 -16.96 56.13
CA GLU A 99 -13.87 -15.70 55.41
C GLU A 99 -12.67 -14.76 55.45
N ILE A 100 -12.41 -14.07 54.34
CA ILE A 100 -11.35 -13.05 54.26
C ILE A 100 -11.91 -11.70 54.71
N ASP A 101 -11.14 -10.99 55.52
CA ASP A 101 -11.42 -9.64 55.99
C ASP A 101 -10.14 -8.78 55.98
N SER A 102 -10.27 -7.52 56.37
CA SER A 102 -9.13 -6.57 56.40
C SER A 102 -7.92 -7.03 57.21
N SER A 103 -8.09 -7.93 58.19
CA SER A 103 -7.00 -8.42 59.04
C SER A 103 -6.13 -9.48 58.36
N ASN A 104 -6.66 -10.18 57.35
CA ASN A 104 -5.98 -11.26 56.63
C ASN A 104 -5.74 -10.96 55.13
N GLU A 105 -6.18 -9.79 54.65
CA GLU A 105 -5.97 -9.31 53.27
C GLU A 105 -4.49 -9.32 52.84
N LEU A 106 -3.58 -8.89 53.72
CA LEU A 106 -2.13 -8.87 53.42
C LEU A 106 -1.57 -10.27 53.15
N GLU A 107 -2.03 -11.28 53.90
CA GLU A 107 -1.59 -12.67 53.70
C GLU A 107 -2.16 -13.24 52.40
N TYR A 108 -3.41 -12.89 52.07
CA TYR A 108 -4.04 -13.21 50.80
C TYR A 108 -3.25 -12.65 49.61
N LEU A 109 -2.96 -11.34 49.62
CA LEU A 109 -2.17 -10.67 48.59
C LEU A 109 -0.82 -11.35 48.36
N ARG A 110 -0.12 -11.72 49.45
CA ARG A 110 1.17 -12.39 49.37
C ARG A 110 1.07 -13.77 48.71
N LYS A 111 0.07 -14.57 49.09
CA LYS A 111 -0.15 -15.90 48.48
C LYS A 111 -0.50 -15.82 47.00
N VAL A 112 -1.30 -14.82 46.60
CA VAL A 112 -1.61 -14.59 45.19
C VAL A 112 -0.36 -14.12 44.43
N GLU A 113 0.42 -13.20 45.00
CA GLU A 113 1.69 -12.74 44.42
C GLU A 113 2.67 -13.91 44.20
N GLU A 114 2.82 -14.78 45.20
CA GLU A 114 3.65 -16.00 45.12
C GLU A 114 3.17 -16.94 43.99
N GLY A 115 1.86 -17.18 43.90
CA GLY A 115 1.26 -18.01 42.85
C GLY A 115 1.41 -17.41 41.44
N CYS A 116 1.42 -16.08 41.32
CA CYS A 116 1.56 -15.36 40.06
C CYS A 116 3.01 -15.01 39.69
N ASN A 117 4.01 -15.29 40.53
CA ASN A 117 5.40 -14.89 40.33
C ASN A 117 5.95 -15.26 38.93
N HIS A 118 5.63 -16.45 38.42
CA HIS A 118 6.04 -16.88 37.07
C HIS A 118 5.41 -16.03 35.94
N ILE A 119 4.15 -15.61 36.12
CA ILE A 119 3.44 -14.72 35.18
C ILE A 119 4.12 -13.35 35.18
N PHE A 120 4.40 -12.83 36.37
CA PHE A 120 5.00 -11.50 36.57
C PHE A 120 6.43 -11.42 36.04
N GLN A 121 7.28 -12.41 36.37
CA GLN A 121 8.63 -12.50 35.82
C GLN A 121 8.61 -12.57 34.30
N SER A 122 7.65 -13.28 33.72
CA SER A 122 7.52 -13.35 32.28
C SER A 122 7.06 -12.03 31.66
N TYR A 123 6.17 -11.26 32.28
CA TYR A 123 5.85 -9.91 31.82
C TYR A 123 7.05 -8.97 31.95
N TRP A 124 7.71 -8.97 33.11
CA TRP A 124 8.87 -8.13 33.42
C TRP A 124 10.02 -8.33 32.45
N LYS A 125 10.29 -9.58 32.04
CA LYS A 125 11.32 -9.91 31.03
C LYS A 125 10.97 -9.49 29.60
N CYS A 126 9.68 -9.30 29.30
CA CYS A 126 9.24 -8.97 27.96
C CYS A 126 9.15 -7.47 27.70
N ILE A 127 9.22 -6.63 28.74
CA ILE A 127 9.14 -5.17 28.64
C ILE A 127 10.53 -4.52 28.64
N SER A 128 10.65 -3.36 27.99
CA SER A 128 11.89 -2.59 27.87
C SER A 128 12.30 -1.94 29.20
N TYR A 129 13.52 -1.42 29.25
CA TYR A 129 14.03 -0.67 30.39
C TYR A 129 13.15 0.56 30.69
N GLU A 130 12.73 1.29 29.66
CA GLU A 130 11.89 2.47 29.77
C GLU A 130 10.48 2.12 30.26
N GLU A 131 9.93 0.99 29.81
CA GLU A 131 8.65 0.46 30.31
C GLU A 131 8.75 0.05 31.79
N GLN A 132 9.83 -0.62 32.20
CA GLN A 132 10.08 -0.97 33.60
C GLN A 132 10.18 0.28 34.48
N ARG A 133 10.89 1.31 34.01
CA ARG A 133 11.04 2.58 34.71
C ARG A 133 9.75 3.39 34.76
N LEU A 134 8.96 3.39 33.69
CA LEU A 134 7.63 3.98 33.69
C LEU A 134 6.73 3.32 34.75
N LEU A 135 6.69 1.99 34.81
CA LEU A 135 5.88 1.27 35.80
C LEU A 135 6.36 1.56 37.23
N LYS A 136 7.68 1.63 37.45
CA LYS A 136 8.28 2.04 38.73
C LYS A 136 7.95 3.48 39.11
N HIS A 137 7.99 4.41 38.16
CA HIS A 137 7.58 5.78 38.37
C HIS A 137 6.11 5.85 38.84
N LEU A 138 5.22 5.14 38.15
CA LEU A 138 3.79 5.14 38.47
C LEU A 138 3.48 4.57 39.88
N CYS A 139 4.23 3.57 40.36
CA CYS A 139 3.96 2.95 41.67
C CYS A 139 4.83 3.45 42.84
N CYS A 140 6.03 3.97 42.55
CA CYS A 140 7.03 4.37 43.56
C CYS A 140 7.43 5.84 43.47
N GLY A 141 7.02 6.57 42.42
CA GLY A 141 7.45 7.96 42.20
C GLY A 141 8.93 8.10 41.83
N GLU A 142 9.56 7.05 41.29
CA GLU A 142 10.94 7.11 40.82
C GLU A 142 11.10 8.16 39.72
N ASP A 143 12.18 8.94 39.73
CA ASP A 143 12.42 9.94 38.70
C ASP A 143 12.64 9.26 37.34
N ILE A 144 12.07 9.84 36.29
CA ILE A 144 12.17 9.41 34.88
C ILE A 144 12.40 10.60 33.94
N SER A 145 12.80 11.75 34.49
CA SER A 145 13.05 12.99 33.74
C SER A 145 14.16 12.86 32.67
N ASP A 146 15.00 11.84 32.79
CA ASP A 146 16.04 11.50 31.82
C ASP A 146 15.50 10.75 30.58
N ILE A 147 14.27 10.25 30.62
CA ILE A 147 13.62 9.60 29.47
C ILE A 147 12.91 10.64 28.63
N LYS A 148 13.20 10.69 27.33
CA LYS A 148 12.53 11.62 26.39
C LYS A 148 11.02 11.38 26.37
N GLU A 149 10.25 12.47 26.30
CA GLU A 149 8.78 12.43 26.30
C GLU A 149 8.19 11.56 25.18
N SER A 150 8.80 11.57 24.00
CA SER A 150 8.38 10.71 22.88
C SER A 150 8.53 9.22 23.19
N ILE A 151 9.59 8.84 23.92
CA ILE A 151 9.85 7.44 24.31
C ILE A 151 8.90 7.03 25.44
N LEU A 152 8.64 7.92 26.39
CA LEU A 152 7.62 7.71 27.43
C LEU A 152 6.21 7.51 26.84
N GLY A 153 5.86 8.27 25.80
CA GLY A 153 4.59 8.10 25.09
C GLY A 153 4.44 6.69 24.50
N VAL A 154 5.49 6.17 23.88
CA VAL A 154 5.52 4.80 23.33
C VAL A 154 5.44 3.75 24.44
N ALA A 155 6.23 3.91 25.50
CA ALA A 155 6.23 2.99 26.64
C ALA A 155 4.86 2.90 27.33
N LYS A 156 4.14 4.04 27.45
CA LYS A 156 2.77 4.07 27.98
C LYS A 156 1.80 3.31 27.10
N LEU A 157 1.82 3.55 25.79
CA LEU A 157 0.95 2.85 24.84
C LEU A 157 1.19 1.34 24.88
N SER A 158 2.45 0.92 24.86
CA SER A 158 2.83 -0.50 24.96
C SER A 158 2.36 -1.14 26.27
N CYS A 159 2.57 -0.50 27.42
CA CYS A 159 2.12 -1.02 28.71
C CYS A 159 0.58 -1.17 28.79
N ARG A 160 -0.17 -0.26 28.16
CA ARG A 160 -1.64 -0.36 28.03
C ARG A 160 -2.04 -1.48 27.06
N ASP A 161 -1.34 -1.64 25.96
CA ASP A 161 -1.60 -2.71 24.99
C ASP A 161 -1.34 -4.10 25.56
N MET A 162 -0.31 -4.23 26.40
CA MET A 162 -0.01 -5.43 27.18
C MET A 162 -0.98 -5.64 28.36
N LYS A 163 -1.94 -4.74 28.56
CA LYS A 163 -2.92 -4.75 29.66
C LYS A 163 -2.28 -4.79 31.05
N LEU A 164 -1.16 -4.10 31.21
CA LEU A 164 -0.51 -3.86 32.51
C LEU A 164 -1.11 -2.63 33.20
N LEU A 165 -1.53 -1.64 32.41
CA LEU A 165 -2.15 -0.40 32.84
C LEU A 165 -3.55 -0.21 32.23
N ASN A 166 -4.43 0.46 32.97
CA ASN A 166 -5.70 1.01 32.53
C ASN A 166 -5.48 2.31 31.73
N GLU A 167 -6.54 2.85 31.13
CA GLU A 167 -6.50 4.09 30.35
C GLU A 167 -6.13 5.32 31.18
N ASP A 168 -6.37 5.28 32.49
CA ASP A 168 -6.05 6.32 33.46
C ASP A 168 -4.64 6.15 34.09
N ASP A 169 -3.78 5.31 33.49
CA ASP A 169 -2.44 4.97 33.97
C ASP A 169 -2.42 4.24 35.33
N THR A 170 -3.56 3.73 35.82
CA THR A 170 -3.60 2.85 37.00
C THR A 170 -3.28 1.41 36.66
N PHE A 171 -2.77 0.62 37.61
CA PHE A 171 -2.46 -0.79 37.38
C PHE A 171 -3.74 -1.63 37.23
N VAL A 172 -3.75 -2.56 36.25
CA VAL A 172 -4.86 -3.50 36.05
C VAL A 172 -4.99 -4.50 37.21
N SER A 173 -3.89 -4.80 37.90
CA SER A 173 -3.82 -5.74 39.03
C SER A 173 -2.95 -5.20 40.15
N GLU A 174 -3.49 -5.20 41.38
CA GLU A 174 -2.77 -4.72 42.57
C GLU A 174 -1.56 -5.60 42.91
N VAL A 175 -1.67 -6.93 42.76
CA VAL A 175 -0.53 -7.82 43.05
C VAL A 175 0.59 -7.68 42.02
N PHE A 176 0.27 -7.33 40.78
CA PHE A 176 1.30 -6.99 39.80
C PHE A 176 2.01 -5.68 40.17
N MET A 177 1.27 -4.66 40.61
CA MET A 177 1.87 -3.43 41.16
C MET A 177 2.82 -3.74 42.34
N ASN A 178 2.42 -4.63 43.26
CA ASN A 178 3.26 -5.03 44.39
C ASN A 178 4.54 -5.76 43.94
N TYR A 179 4.45 -6.58 42.90
CA TYR A 179 5.63 -7.18 42.26
C TYR A 179 6.56 -6.10 41.69
N VAL A 180 6.03 -5.13 40.93
CA VAL A 180 6.82 -4.03 40.33
C VAL A 180 7.56 -3.23 41.40
N LYS A 181 6.93 -2.93 42.53
CA LYS A 181 7.60 -2.24 43.65
C LYS A 181 8.88 -2.94 44.10
N LYS A 182 8.91 -4.28 44.10
CA LYS A 182 10.05 -5.10 44.53
C LYS A 182 11.02 -5.46 43.42
N ALA A 183 10.59 -5.43 42.16
CA ALA A 183 11.40 -5.83 41.02
C ALA A 183 12.60 -4.89 40.82
N GLU A 184 13.76 -5.44 40.49
CA GLU A 184 14.93 -4.64 40.10
C GLU A 184 14.79 -4.23 38.63
N VAL A 185 15.01 -2.95 38.36
CA VAL A 185 15.21 -2.46 36.99
C VAL A 185 16.67 -2.67 36.66
N LYS A 186 16.95 -3.56 35.70
CA LYS A 186 18.31 -3.79 35.21
C LYS A 186 18.43 -3.13 33.86
N LYS A 187 19.39 -2.23 33.74
CA LYS A 187 19.90 -1.83 32.43
C LYS A 187 20.66 -3.05 31.91
N ASP A 188 20.39 -3.49 30.68
CA ASP A 188 21.13 -4.63 30.12
C ASP A 188 22.59 -4.18 29.90
N ASP A 189 23.50 -4.59 30.79
CA ASP A 189 24.94 -4.25 30.77
C ASP A 189 25.71 -4.82 29.55
N LYS A 190 25.01 -5.25 28.50
CA LYS A 190 25.63 -5.58 27.19
C LYS A 190 25.79 -4.37 26.27
N MET A 191 25.48 -3.15 26.73
CA MET A 191 25.64 -1.92 25.95
C MET A 191 26.35 -0.76 26.68
N ASP A 192 27.15 -1.05 27.71
CA ASP A 192 27.91 0.00 28.41
C ASP A 192 29.35 0.12 27.86
N VAL A 193 29.50 0.80 26.71
CA VAL A 193 30.74 1.50 26.33
C VAL A 193 30.39 2.85 25.69
N GLU A 194 29.82 3.76 26.47
CA GLU A 194 29.65 5.16 26.05
C GLU A 194 30.05 6.11 27.17
N LYS A 195 31.36 6.34 27.30
CA LYS A 195 31.90 7.59 27.85
C LYS A 195 33.01 8.24 27.01
N GLU A 196 33.24 7.79 25.77
CA GLU A 196 34.21 8.43 24.85
C GLU A 196 33.69 8.69 23.41
N ARG A 197 32.40 8.50 23.15
CA ARG A 197 31.88 8.23 21.79
C ARG A 197 31.16 9.36 21.04
N ASP A 198 31.55 10.62 21.24
CA ASP A 198 31.02 11.70 20.36
C ASP A 198 31.64 11.68 18.95
N LYS A 199 32.72 10.91 18.72
CA LYS A 199 33.23 10.60 17.36
C LYS A 199 32.72 9.27 16.81
N ASP A 200 32.56 8.27 17.68
CA ASP A 200 32.07 6.94 17.28
C ASP A 200 30.58 6.94 16.98
N ALA A 201 29.75 7.80 17.58
CA ALA A 201 28.31 7.86 17.27
C ALA A 201 28.04 8.25 15.81
N GLU A 202 28.86 9.13 15.24
CA GLU A 202 28.78 9.54 13.84
C GLU A 202 29.33 8.43 12.91
N GLU A 203 30.36 7.70 13.35
CA GLU A 203 30.90 6.52 12.64
C GLU A 203 29.93 5.32 12.70
N TYR A 204 29.24 5.09 13.83
CA TYR A 204 28.19 4.08 13.99
C TYR A 204 26.89 4.48 13.26
N MET A 205 26.54 5.77 13.18
CA MET A 205 25.46 6.23 12.30
C MET A 205 25.83 6.04 10.84
N GLN A 206 27.08 6.34 10.45
CA GLN A 206 27.58 6.10 9.09
C GLN A 206 27.64 4.61 8.77
N ASP A 207 28.02 3.77 9.72
CA ASP A 207 28.01 2.31 9.59
C ASP A 207 26.60 1.75 9.60
N ALA A 208 25.68 2.26 10.41
CA ALA A 208 24.27 1.87 10.40
C ALA A 208 23.58 2.33 9.11
N ILE A 209 23.87 3.54 8.62
CA ILE A 209 23.45 4.03 7.29
C ILE A 209 24.12 3.19 6.20
N GLY A 210 25.38 2.78 6.37
CA GLY A 210 26.10 1.91 5.45
C GLY A 210 25.55 0.49 5.41
N ILE A 211 25.13 -0.05 6.56
CA ILE A 211 24.47 -1.35 6.72
C ILE A 211 23.04 -1.26 6.18
N LEU A 212 22.31 -0.18 6.43
CA LEU A 212 20.99 0.07 5.86
C LEU A 212 21.06 0.26 4.34
N LYS A 213 22.07 0.95 3.83
CA LYS A 213 22.34 1.05 2.39
C LYS A 213 22.69 -0.31 1.81
N LYS A 214 23.61 -1.07 2.41
CA LYS A 214 23.91 -2.45 2.00
C LYS A 214 22.70 -3.37 2.10
N SER A 215 21.85 -3.21 3.11
CA SER A 215 20.62 -3.98 3.28
C SER A 215 19.57 -3.59 2.25
N ASN A 216 19.43 -2.30 1.92
CA ASN A 216 18.61 -1.84 0.81
C ASN A 216 19.19 -2.28 -0.54
N ASP A 217 20.51 -2.34 -0.69
CA ASP A 217 21.18 -2.85 -1.89
C ASP A 217 21.02 -4.36 -1.99
N ILE A 218 21.00 -5.09 -0.87
CA ILE A 218 20.69 -6.53 -0.82
C ILE A 218 19.21 -6.77 -1.07
N ILE A 219 18.30 -5.97 -0.50
CA ILE A 219 16.86 -6.05 -0.79
C ILE A 219 16.60 -5.67 -2.24
N LYS A 220 17.28 -4.65 -2.77
CA LYS A 220 17.21 -4.26 -4.17
C LYS A 220 17.81 -5.34 -5.05
N ALA A 221 18.95 -5.92 -4.71
CA ALA A 221 19.55 -7.03 -5.43
C ALA A 221 18.69 -8.28 -5.36
N SER A 222 18.07 -8.60 -4.22
CA SER A 222 17.13 -9.72 -4.04
C SER A 222 15.80 -9.46 -4.71
N LEU A 223 15.34 -8.20 -4.79
CA LEU A 223 14.20 -7.78 -5.60
C LEU A 223 14.55 -7.85 -7.08
N GLU A 224 15.75 -7.47 -7.50
CA GLU A 224 16.29 -7.62 -8.85
C GLU A 224 16.50 -9.10 -9.19
N GLU A 225 16.84 -9.94 -8.22
CA GLU A 225 16.97 -11.40 -8.35
C GLU A 225 15.59 -12.06 -8.37
N LEU A 226 14.62 -11.56 -7.60
CA LEU A 226 13.20 -11.94 -7.66
C LEU A 226 12.56 -11.45 -8.95
N TRP A 227 12.92 -10.27 -9.44
CA TRP A 227 12.52 -9.72 -10.73
C TRP A 227 13.19 -10.49 -11.86
N GLY A 228 14.46 -10.91 -11.69
CA GLY A 228 15.18 -11.77 -12.61
C GLY A 228 14.63 -13.19 -12.61
N ALA A 229 14.25 -13.73 -11.46
CA ALA A 229 13.57 -15.01 -11.31
C ALA A 229 12.12 -14.94 -11.80
N TYR A 230 11.45 -13.80 -11.63
CA TYR A 230 10.16 -13.49 -12.24
C TYR A 230 10.31 -13.40 -13.76
N ASP A 231 11.34 -12.74 -14.28
CA ASP A 231 11.63 -12.66 -15.71
C ASP A 231 12.05 -14.01 -16.28
N VAL A 232 12.72 -14.88 -15.51
CA VAL A 232 13.01 -16.27 -15.88
C VAL A 232 11.74 -17.11 -15.85
N ALA A 233 10.91 -17.01 -14.81
CA ALA A 233 9.64 -17.73 -14.71
C ALA A 233 8.65 -17.27 -15.79
N LYS A 234 8.63 -15.98 -16.08
CA LYS A 234 7.90 -15.33 -17.17
C LYS A 234 8.48 -15.76 -18.52
N ARG A 235 9.79 -15.84 -18.70
CA ARG A 235 10.42 -16.35 -19.92
C ARG A 235 10.10 -17.82 -20.15
N VAL A 236 10.12 -18.65 -19.10
CA VAL A 236 9.71 -20.06 -19.14
C VAL A 236 8.21 -20.19 -19.44
N MET A 237 7.36 -19.34 -18.86
CA MET A 237 5.93 -19.28 -19.15
C MET A 237 5.66 -18.80 -20.59
N ILE A 238 6.36 -17.77 -21.06
CA ILE A 238 6.29 -17.27 -22.45
C ILE A 238 6.82 -18.31 -23.44
N GLU A 239 7.91 -19.01 -23.13
CA GLU A 239 8.43 -20.12 -23.94
C GLU A 239 7.45 -21.30 -23.99
N SER A 240 6.80 -21.63 -22.86
CA SER A 240 5.75 -22.65 -22.83
C SER A 240 4.54 -22.20 -23.65
N LEU A 241 4.13 -20.93 -23.59
CA LEU A 241 3.02 -20.37 -24.38
C LEU A 241 3.35 -20.30 -25.89
N LYS A 242 4.59 -19.99 -26.26
CA LYS A 242 5.08 -19.94 -27.65
C LYS A 242 5.12 -21.31 -28.33
N THR A 243 5.43 -22.35 -27.55
CA THR A 243 5.59 -23.73 -28.05
C THR A 243 4.33 -24.57 -27.90
N ASP A 244 3.32 -24.07 -27.18
CA ASP A 244 2.03 -24.73 -27.05
C ASP A 244 1.20 -24.60 -28.34
N SER A 245 1.24 -25.66 -29.14
CA SER A 245 0.45 -25.79 -30.37
C SER A 245 -1.05 -25.68 -30.14
N LYS A 246 -1.56 -25.85 -28.91
CA LYS A 246 -2.97 -25.63 -28.59
C LYS A 246 -3.33 -24.15 -28.53
N ILE A 247 -2.40 -23.28 -28.16
CA ILE A 247 -2.63 -21.82 -28.10
C ILE A 247 -2.54 -21.22 -29.50
N SER A 248 -1.63 -21.72 -30.34
CA SER A 248 -1.62 -21.39 -31.77
C SER A 248 -2.90 -21.88 -32.48
N ALA A 249 -3.55 -22.91 -31.95
CA ALA A 249 -4.83 -23.45 -32.41
C ALA A 249 -6.07 -22.90 -31.68
N MET A 250 -5.91 -22.05 -30.66
CA MET A 250 -7.06 -21.40 -29.99
C MET A 250 -7.80 -20.53 -31.01
N ASP A 251 -9.12 -20.68 -31.03
CA ASP A 251 -9.98 -19.76 -31.76
C ASP A 251 -9.84 -18.34 -31.20
N PHE A 252 -10.21 -17.39 -32.05
CA PHE A 252 -9.99 -15.98 -31.81
C PHE A 252 -10.64 -15.47 -30.51
N ALA A 253 -11.88 -15.89 -30.24
CA ALA A 253 -12.63 -15.49 -29.06
C ALA A 253 -11.93 -15.93 -27.76
N LYS A 254 -11.36 -17.13 -27.72
CA LYS A 254 -10.60 -17.62 -26.55
C LYS A 254 -9.31 -16.84 -26.29
N ARG A 255 -8.66 -16.33 -27.33
CA ARG A 255 -7.48 -15.46 -27.17
C ARG A 255 -7.87 -14.09 -26.63
N GLU A 256 -9.03 -13.57 -27.05
CA GLU A 256 -9.57 -12.29 -26.60
C GLU A 256 -9.96 -12.34 -25.12
N ASP A 257 -10.70 -13.37 -24.69
CA ASP A 257 -11.03 -13.61 -23.29
C ASP A 257 -9.77 -13.74 -22.43
N TYR A 258 -8.75 -14.42 -22.95
CA TYR A 258 -7.47 -14.57 -22.26
C TYR A 258 -6.72 -13.24 -22.14
N ASN A 259 -6.68 -12.42 -23.19
CA ASN A 259 -6.05 -11.11 -23.16
C ASN A 259 -6.74 -10.16 -22.17
N GLN A 260 -8.08 -10.18 -22.13
CA GLN A 260 -8.84 -9.40 -21.17
C GLN A 260 -8.59 -9.88 -19.73
N TYR A 261 -8.54 -11.20 -19.51
CA TYR A 261 -8.21 -11.78 -18.23
C TYR A 261 -6.82 -11.36 -17.74
N ILE A 262 -5.80 -11.43 -18.60
CA ILE A 262 -4.44 -11.03 -18.26
C ILE A 262 -4.37 -9.52 -17.94
N SER A 263 -4.99 -8.68 -18.77
CA SER A 263 -5.06 -7.23 -18.52
C SER A 263 -5.69 -6.91 -17.16
N ASN A 264 -6.83 -7.53 -16.85
CA ASN A 264 -7.51 -7.37 -15.56
C ASN A 264 -6.67 -7.89 -14.40
N TYR A 265 -6.05 -9.07 -14.54
CA TYR A 265 -5.18 -9.64 -13.53
C TYR A 265 -4.03 -8.70 -13.17
N PHE A 266 -3.34 -8.15 -14.17
CA PHE A 266 -2.25 -7.21 -13.94
C PHE A 266 -2.76 -5.93 -13.28
N LYS A 267 -3.88 -5.36 -13.76
CA LYS A 267 -4.52 -4.21 -13.13
C LYS A 267 -4.80 -4.45 -11.63
N ASP A 268 -5.40 -5.59 -11.29
CA ASP A 268 -5.73 -5.96 -9.91
C ASP A 268 -4.46 -6.17 -9.06
N GLN A 269 -3.40 -6.78 -9.62
CA GLN A 269 -2.12 -6.90 -8.92
C GLN A 269 -1.52 -5.52 -8.63
N PHE A 270 -1.57 -4.60 -9.60
CA PHE A 270 -1.00 -3.26 -9.45
C PHE A 270 -1.76 -2.39 -8.45
N GLU A 271 -3.09 -2.48 -8.41
CA GLU A 271 -3.91 -1.79 -7.41
C GLU A 271 -3.66 -2.33 -5.99
N LYS A 272 -3.35 -3.62 -5.86
CA LYS A 272 -3.16 -4.29 -4.57
C LYS A 272 -1.83 -3.97 -3.88
N TYR A 273 -0.72 -3.88 -4.62
CA TYR A 273 0.62 -3.78 -4.01
C TYR A 273 1.21 -2.36 -4.00
N GLY A 274 0.55 -1.39 -4.63
CA GLY A 274 1.07 -0.04 -4.78
C GLY A 274 2.23 0.00 -5.77
N MET A 275 2.19 0.94 -6.71
CA MET A 275 3.28 1.15 -7.66
C MET A 275 4.13 2.33 -7.20
N ASP A 276 5.45 2.19 -7.28
CA ASP A 276 6.33 3.37 -7.28
C ASP A 276 6.09 4.10 -8.60
N ILE A 277 5.33 5.20 -8.51
CA ILE A 277 4.90 6.00 -9.66
C ILE A 277 5.92 7.09 -9.98
N ASP A 278 6.84 7.34 -9.05
CA ASP A 278 7.85 8.39 -9.15
C ASP A 278 9.15 7.85 -9.78
N HIS A 279 9.40 6.53 -9.71
CA HIS A 279 10.52 5.89 -10.37
C HIS A 279 10.12 4.71 -11.27
N CYS A 280 10.15 4.91 -12.59
CA CYS A 280 10.01 3.84 -13.58
C CYS A 280 11.23 3.79 -14.50
N GLU A 281 12.12 2.82 -14.29
CA GLU A 281 13.35 2.65 -15.07
C GLU A 281 13.08 2.46 -16.57
N LEU A 282 11.92 1.91 -16.94
CA LEU A 282 11.51 1.73 -18.33
C LEU A 282 11.34 3.07 -19.07
N LEU A 283 11.02 4.15 -18.35
CA LEU A 283 10.89 5.49 -18.93
C LEU A 283 12.22 6.25 -19.06
N ASN A 284 13.34 5.66 -18.64
CA ASN A 284 14.64 6.32 -18.68
C ASN A 284 15.02 6.77 -20.11
N GLY A 285 15.36 8.06 -20.24
CA GLY A 285 15.72 8.68 -21.52
C GLY A 285 14.51 9.03 -22.40
N MET A 286 13.28 8.91 -21.88
CA MET A 286 12.07 9.36 -22.57
C MET A 286 11.76 10.82 -22.22
N SER A 287 11.41 11.63 -23.22
CA SER A 287 11.10 13.05 -23.05
C SER A 287 9.89 13.29 -22.15
N ILE A 288 8.96 12.33 -22.02
CA ILE A 288 7.83 12.45 -21.09
C ILE A 288 8.26 12.70 -19.65
N GLN A 289 9.49 12.29 -19.26
CA GLN A 289 10.05 12.58 -17.95
C GLN A 289 10.11 14.09 -17.65
N ASN A 290 10.29 14.93 -18.68
CA ASN A 290 10.33 16.39 -18.55
C ASN A 290 9.00 17.00 -18.08
N VAL A 291 7.89 16.27 -18.29
CA VAL A 291 6.54 16.72 -17.95
C VAL A 291 5.85 15.77 -16.98
N TRP A 292 6.59 14.83 -16.39
CA TRP A 292 6.04 13.78 -15.55
C TRP A 292 5.25 14.34 -14.38
N ASP A 293 5.80 15.32 -13.66
CA ASP A 293 5.18 15.95 -12.49
C ASP A 293 3.90 16.73 -12.80
N ARG A 294 3.65 17.01 -14.08
CA ARG A 294 2.43 17.69 -14.54
C ARG A 294 1.27 16.72 -14.79
N LEU A 295 1.52 15.42 -14.80
CA LEU A 295 0.52 14.38 -15.04
C LEU A 295 -0.19 13.98 -13.76
N ASP A 296 -1.49 13.73 -13.86
CA ASP A 296 -2.30 13.25 -12.74
C ASP A 296 -1.88 11.82 -12.35
N LEU A 297 -2.05 11.48 -11.06
CA LEU A 297 -1.58 10.21 -10.52
C LEU A 297 -2.16 8.98 -11.24
N ASP A 298 -3.43 9.03 -11.63
CA ASP A 298 -4.07 7.94 -12.37
C ASP A 298 -3.55 7.81 -13.80
N ILE A 299 -3.24 8.92 -14.47
CA ILE A 299 -2.60 8.94 -15.80
C ILE A 299 -1.20 8.33 -15.71
N LYS A 300 -0.40 8.73 -14.70
CA LYS A 300 0.92 8.14 -14.46
C LYS A 300 0.82 6.62 -14.25
N ARG A 301 -0.14 6.17 -13.43
CA ARG A 301 -0.41 4.73 -13.22
C ARG A 301 -0.73 4.00 -14.51
N GLN A 302 -1.60 4.55 -15.36
CA GLN A 302 -1.95 3.93 -16.65
C GLN A 302 -0.74 3.79 -17.58
N ILE A 303 0.15 4.79 -17.62
CA ILE A 303 1.37 4.72 -18.43
C ILE A 303 2.30 3.63 -17.91
N ILE A 304 2.52 3.52 -16.60
CA ILE A 304 3.41 2.48 -16.06
C ILE A 304 2.79 1.09 -16.22
N GLN A 305 1.47 0.95 -16.05
CA GLN A 305 0.76 -0.30 -16.37
C GLN A 305 0.98 -0.71 -17.84
N ALA A 306 0.92 0.26 -18.77
CA ALA A 306 1.19 0.03 -20.18
C ALA A 306 2.63 -0.41 -20.45
N GLU A 307 3.62 0.18 -19.77
CA GLU A 307 5.04 -0.19 -19.85
C GLU A 307 5.28 -1.64 -19.38
N LEU A 308 4.67 -2.01 -18.26
CA LEU A 308 4.80 -3.36 -17.69
C LEU A 308 4.07 -4.41 -18.54
N LEU A 309 2.86 -4.11 -19.03
CA LEU A 309 2.14 -4.97 -19.98
C LEU A 309 2.93 -5.13 -21.28
N SER A 310 3.49 -4.04 -21.80
CA SER A 310 4.41 -4.05 -22.95
C SER A 310 5.58 -5.00 -22.70
N HIS A 311 6.23 -4.95 -21.54
CA HIS A 311 7.32 -5.86 -21.20
C HIS A 311 6.88 -7.33 -21.21
N VAL A 312 5.62 -7.63 -20.90
CA VAL A 312 5.07 -8.99 -20.92
C VAL A 312 4.70 -9.45 -22.33
N TYR A 313 3.95 -8.62 -23.06
CA TYR A 313 3.39 -8.98 -24.35
C TYR A 313 4.39 -8.89 -25.50
N ARG A 314 5.42 -8.05 -25.39
CA ARG A 314 6.42 -7.82 -26.43
C ARG A 314 7.02 -9.12 -26.97
N ASP A 315 7.35 -10.04 -26.07
CA ASP A 315 8.01 -11.27 -26.49
C ASP A 315 7.03 -12.36 -26.92
N THR A 316 5.73 -12.23 -26.66
CA THR A 316 4.76 -13.32 -26.86
C THR A 316 4.37 -13.59 -28.32
N GLY A 317 4.55 -12.61 -29.22
CA GLY A 317 4.01 -12.67 -30.57
C GLY A 317 2.48 -12.52 -30.65
N PHE A 318 1.80 -12.26 -29.52
CA PHE A 318 0.37 -11.97 -29.49
C PHE A 318 0.06 -10.56 -29.98
N ASP A 319 -1.21 -10.33 -30.26
CA ASP A 319 -1.73 -8.99 -30.54
C ASP A 319 -1.41 -8.04 -29.38
N GLN A 320 -0.84 -6.89 -29.71
CA GLN A 320 -0.37 -5.92 -28.73
C GLN A 320 -1.46 -4.93 -28.28
N SER A 321 -2.72 -5.06 -28.71
CA SER A 321 -3.81 -4.20 -28.25
C SER A 321 -3.96 -4.11 -26.73
N PRO A 322 -3.73 -5.18 -25.92
CA PRO A 322 -3.80 -5.07 -24.45
C PRO A 322 -2.72 -4.14 -23.88
N SER A 323 -1.58 -4.02 -24.55
CA SER A 323 -0.48 -3.11 -24.16
C SER A 323 -0.67 -1.71 -24.72
N CYS A 324 -1.21 -1.58 -25.93
CA CYS A 324 -1.44 -0.30 -26.60
C CYS A 324 -2.67 0.47 -26.05
N ASN A 325 -3.70 -0.23 -25.59
CA ASN A 325 -4.95 0.40 -25.13
C ASN A 325 -4.73 1.30 -23.89
N PRO A 326 -4.00 0.88 -22.83
CA PRO A 326 -3.72 1.74 -21.69
C PRO A 326 -2.95 3.03 -22.04
N TYR A 327 -2.00 2.98 -22.99
CA TYR A 327 -1.34 4.19 -23.51
C TYR A 327 -2.35 5.16 -24.12
N CYS A 328 -3.23 4.64 -24.98
CA CYS A 328 -4.21 5.48 -25.67
C CYS A 328 -5.23 6.07 -24.69
N THR A 329 -5.69 5.29 -23.70
CA THR A 329 -6.58 5.78 -22.64
C THR A 329 -5.92 6.89 -21.82
N ALA A 330 -4.65 6.73 -21.44
CA ALA A 330 -3.89 7.76 -20.75
C ALA A 330 -3.76 9.03 -21.61
N PHE A 331 -3.49 8.88 -22.91
CA PHE A 331 -3.39 10.00 -23.85
C PHE A 331 -4.73 10.75 -24.01
N GLU A 332 -5.84 10.02 -24.13
CA GLU A 332 -7.20 10.57 -24.17
C GLU A 332 -7.54 11.31 -22.87
N ALA A 333 -7.14 10.78 -21.70
CA ALA A 333 -7.32 11.47 -20.42
C ALA A 333 -6.56 12.80 -20.36
N ILE A 334 -5.32 12.85 -20.86
CA ILE A 334 -4.52 14.09 -20.93
C ILE A 334 -5.23 15.11 -21.82
N ILE A 335 -5.68 14.72 -23.02
CA ILE A 335 -6.43 15.61 -23.92
C ILE A 335 -7.62 16.21 -23.19
N ASN A 336 -8.46 15.37 -22.59
CA ASN A 336 -9.72 15.80 -22.01
C ASN A 336 -9.56 16.67 -20.77
N ARG A 337 -8.62 16.32 -19.88
CA ARG A 337 -8.49 16.98 -18.58
C ARG A 337 -7.58 18.20 -18.61
N LYS A 338 -6.56 18.21 -19.49
CA LYS A 338 -5.51 19.25 -19.47
C LYS A 338 -5.46 20.12 -20.71
N VAL A 339 -5.98 19.67 -21.86
CA VAL A 339 -5.75 20.37 -23.14
C VAL A 339 -7.03 20.96 -23.73
N MET A 340 -8.07 20.14 -23.83
CA MET A 340 -9.27 20.40 -24.64
C MET A 340 -9.92 21.74 -24.30
N LYS A 341 -10.13 22.03 -23.01
CA LYS A 341 -10.77 23.27 -22.55
C LYS A 341 -10.03 24.51 -23.05
N HIS A 342 -8.72 24.56 -22.81
CA HIS A 342 -7.91 25.73 -23.14
C HIS A 342 -7.85 25.95 -24.66
N VAL A 343 -7.67 24.86 -25.43
CA VAL A 343 -7.65 24.93 -26.90
C VAL A 343 -8.97 25.46 -27.46
N ILE A 344 -10.11 24.91 -27.04
CA ILE A 344 -11.42 25.35 -27.51
C ILE A 344 -11.67 26.82 -27.17
N GLN A 345 -11.36 27.24 -25.94
CA GLN A 345 -11.52 28.63 -25.51
C GLN A 345 -10.66 29.59 -26.33
N THR A 346 -9.40 29.23 -26.59
CA THR A 346 -8.50 30.06 -27.40
C THR A 346 -8.92 30.12 -28.86
N MET A 347 -9.36 28.99 -29.46
CA MET A 347 -9.91 28.99 -30.83
C MET A 347 -11.11 29.94 -30.96
N GLN A 348 -12.04 29.89 -29.99
CA GLN A 348 -13.22 30.75 -29.96
C GLN A 348 -12.89 32.21 -29.64
N LYS A 349 -11.83 32.48 -28.87
CA LYS A 349 -11.37 33.83 -28.55
C LYS A 349 -10.70 34.50 -29.75
N LEU A 350 -9.86 33.77 -30.47
CA LEU A 350 -9.15 34.28 -31.65
C LEU A 350 -10.06 34.35 -32.87
N HIS A 351 -10.89 33.33 -33.09
CA HIS A 351 -11.79 33.22 -34.23
C HIS A 351 -13.19 32.75 -33.77
N PRO A 352 -14.02 33.65 -33.21
CA PRO A 352 -15.39 33.34 -32.79
C PRO A 352 -16.26 32.75 -33.90
N GLU A 353 -15.94 33.05 -35.15
CA GLU A 353 -16.62 32.57 -36.36
C GLU A 353 -16.22 31.13 -36.76
N PHE A 354 -15.20 30.54 -36.14
CA PHE A 354 -14.82 29.15 -36.38
C PHE A 354 -15.83 28.20 -35.72
N GLU A 355 -16.62 27.51 -36.53
CA GLU A 355 -17.57 26.51 -36.04
C GLU A 355 -16.87 25.23 -35.61
N ILE A 356 -16.75 25.05 -34.29
CA ILE A 356 -16.31 23.79 -33.71
C ILE A 356 -17.43 22.76 -33.87
N LYS A 357 -17.27 21.84 -34.82
CA LYS A 357 -18.15 20.68 -34.94
C LYS A 357 -18.10 19.89 -33.65
N LYS A 358 -19.14 19.99 -32.84
CA LYS A 358 -19.31 19.14 -31.66
C LYS A 358 -19.36 17.68 -32.12
N PRO A 359 -18.49 16.77 -31.65
CA PRO A 359 -18.71 15.36 -31.85
C PRO A 359 -20.13 14.97 -31.42
N SER A 360 -20.71 14.02 -32.13
CA SER A 360 -22.13 13.63 -32.08
C SER A 360 -22.60 13.15 -30.69
N LYS A 361 -21.71 13.07 -29.70
CA LYS A 361 -21.98 12.71 -28.31
C LYS A 361 -21.54 13.78 -27.30
N PHE A 362 -21.64 15.09 -27.62
CA PHE A 362 -21.59 16.15 -26.60
C PHE A 362 -22.85 16.17 -25.73
N GLY A 363 -23.02 15.13 -24.92
CA GLY A 363 -23.94 15.07 -23.79
C GLY A 363 -23.16 15.19 -22.49
N TYR A 364 -23.78 15.76 -21.46
CA TYR A 364 -23.33 15.55 -20.09
C TYR A 364 -23.62 14.08 -19.76
N ASN A 365 -22.61 13.34 -19.28
CA ASN A 365 -22.91 12.09 -18.56
C ASN A 365 -23.71 12.44 -17.29
N GLU A 366 -24.40 11.47 -16.68
CA GLU A 366 -25.27 11.67 -15.51
C GLU A 366 -24.57 12.39 -14.33
N ASP A 367 -23.24 12.42 -14.31
CA ASP A 367 -22.38 13.10 -13.33
C ASP A 367 -21.92 14.52 -13.73
N GLY A 368 -22.41 15.11 -14.82
CA GLY A 368 -22.06 16.49 -15.23
C GLY A 368 -20.68 16.68 -15.86
N LEU A 369 -19.96 15.59 -16.17
CA LEU A 369 -18.69 15.64 -16.91
C LEU A 369 -18.95 15.78 -18.42
N LEU A 370 -18.22 16.70 -19.07
CA LEU A 370 -18.17 16.84 -20.53
C LEU A 370 -17.82 15.49 -21.18
N SER A 371 -18.57 15.11 -22.21
CA SER A 371 -18.27 13.96 -23.07
C SER A 371 -16.79 13.91 -23.46
N SER A 372 -16.13 12.77 -23.22
CA SER A 372 -14.71 12.58 -23.49
C SER A 372 -14.41 12.59 -24.99
N MET A 373 -13.53 13.49 -25.43
CA MET A 373 -12.99 13.57 -26.78
C MET A 373 -11.95 12.47 -27.02
N MET A 374 -12.14 11.69 -28.09
CA MET A 374 -11.21 10.66 -28.52
C MET A 374 -10.03 11.26 -29.30
N ILE A 375 -8.91 10.52 -29.42
CA ILE A 375 -7.70 11.00 -30.13
C ILE A 375 -8.02 11.45 -31.57
N GLY A 376 -8.87 10.69 -32.27
CA GLY A 376 -9.26 11.01 -33.65
C GLY A 376 -10.09 12.28 -33.78
N GLU A 377 -10.96 12.55 -32.80
CA GLU A 377 -11.78 13.76 -32.77
C GLU A 377 -10.91 14.98 -32.49
N PHE A 378 -9.98 14.88 -31.53
CA PHE A 378 -9.03 15.96 -31.24
C PHE A 378 -8.10 16.26 -32.42
N ARG A 379 -7.61 15.22 -33.11
CA ARG A 379 -6.84 15.36 -34.35
C ARG A 379 -7.63 16.09 -35.44
N THR A 380 -8.91 15.75 -35.58
CA THR A 380 -9.80 16.37 -36.57
C THR A 380 -10.02 17.84 -36.23
N LEU A 381 -10.27 18.18 -34.96
CA LEU A 381 -10.40 19.56 -34.49
C LEU A 381 -9.19 20.42 -34.86
N LEU A 382 -7.98 19.95 -34.56
CA LEU A 382 -6.75 20.70 -34.87
C LEU A 382 -6.52 20.83 -36.38
N ASN A 383 -6.86 19.81 -37.16
CA ASN A 383 -6.76 19.87 -38.62
C ASN A 383 -7.78 20.83 -39.24
N ASP A 384 -9.03 20.79 -38.81
CA ASP A 384 -10.09 21.68 -39.26
C ASP A 384 -9.71 23.13 -38.97
N TYR A 385 -9.17 23.40 -37.77
CA TYR A 385 -8.66 24.73 -37.42
C TYR A 385 -7.47 25.15 -38.30
N PHE A 386 -6.50 24.26 -38.52
CA PHE A 386 -5.38 24.55 -39.43
C PHE A 386 -5.85 24.92 -40.84
N PHE A 387 -6.81 24.18 -41.41
CA PHE A 387 -7.35 24.50 -42.73
C PHE A 387 -8.17 25.79 -42.72
N TYR A 388 -8.91 26.05 -41.64
CA TYR A 388 -9.66 27.27 -41.45
C TYR A 388 -8.74 28.51 -41.49
N ILE A 389 -7.67 28.53 -40.67
CA ILE A 389 -6.68 29.62 -40.66
C ILE A 389 -5.97 29.72 -42.01
N LYS A 390 -5.57 28.58 -42.60
CA LYS A 390 -4.89 28.58 -43.90
C LYS A 390 -5.72 29.21 -45.02
N ASN A 391 -7.04 29.00 -45.01
CA ASN A 391 -7.93 29.45 -46.06
C ASN A 391 -8.42 30.89 -45.84
N ASN A 392 -8.62 31.31 -44.59
CA ASN A 392 -9.21 32.62 -44.25
C ASN A 392 -8.17 33.64 -43.77
N TYR A 393 -7.09 33.20 -43.11
CA TYR A 393 -6.10 34.04 -42.42
C TYR A 393 -4.66 33.64 -42.75
N ARG A 394 -4.35 33.51 -44.05
CA ARG A 394 -3.06 32.96 -44.55
C ARG A 394 -1.81 33.67 -44.00
N ASN A 395 -1.90 34.96 -43.70
CA ASN A 395 -0.80 35.75 -43.15
C ASN A 395 -0.55 35.46 -41.66
N GLU A 396 -1.55 34.96 -40.94
CA GLU A 396 -1.51 34.67 -39.51
C GLU A 396 -1.06 33.23 -39.22
N LEU A 397 -0.99 32.37 -40.24
CA LEU A 397 -0.62 30.95 -40.10
C LEU A 397 0.67 30.70 -39.30
N LYS A 398 1.65 31.62 -39.37
CA LYS A 398 2.94 31.51 -38.66
C LYS A 398 2.95 32.19 -37.29
N THR A 399 1.97 33.05 -37.01
CA THR A 399 1.85 33.81 -35.76
C THR A 399 0.72 33.30 -34.89
N ASP A 400 -0.13 32.42 -35.42
CA ASP A 400 -1.20 31.78 -34.68
C ASP A 400 -0.62 30.90 -33.58
N PRO A 401 -1.01 31.12 -32.31
CA PRO A 401 -0.39 30.47 -31.16
C PRO A 401 -0.67 28.97 -31.08
N ILE A 402 -1.80 28.50 -31.63
CA ILE A 402 -2.13 27.07 -31.70
C ILE A 402 -1.28 26.41 -32.80
N LEU A 403 -1.19 27.05 -33.97
CA LEU A 403 -0.44 26.51 -35.11
C LEU A 403 1.07 26.60 -34.95
N GLU A 404 1.57 27.52 -34.11
CA GLU A 404 2.97 27.57 -33.68
C GLU A 404 3.41 26.25 -33.02
N ILE A 405 2.53 25.66 -32.20
CA ILE A 405 2.77 24.37 -31.54
C ILE A 405 2.34 23.19 -32.43
N TYR A 406 1.25 23.33 -33.20
CA TYR A 406 0.72 22.30 -34.11
C TYR A 406 1.51 22.19 -35.43
N ASP A 407 2.81 21.93 -35.27
CA ASP A 407 3.77 21.75 -36.35
C ASP A 407 3.66 20.38 -37.06
N LEU A 408 4.52 20.15 -38.06
CA LEU A 408 4.52 18.89 -38.81
C LEU A 408 4.87 17.68 -37.93
N LYS A 409 5.77 17.84 -36.94
CA LYS A 409 6.18 16.72 -36.06
C LYS A 409 5.03 16.31 -35.17
N PHE A 410 4.34 17.27 -34.56
CA PHE A 410 3.18 17.00 -33.72
C PHE A 410 2.04 16.38 -34.55
N LYS A 411 1.78 16.88 -35.75
CA LYS A 411 0.81 16.28 -36.70
C LYS A 411 1.08 14.80 -37.01
N VAL A 412 2.33 14.47 -37.30
CA VAL A 412 2.75 13.09 -37.61
C VAL A 412 2.57 12.20 -36.37
N LYS A 413 3.07 12.65 -35.21
CA LYS A 413 2.91 11.93 -33.93
C LYS A 413 1.46 11.62 -33.61
N LEU A 414 0.59 12.64 -33.68
CA LEU A 414 -0.83 12.50 -33.38
C LEU A 414 -1.53 11.57 -34.37
N THR A 415 -1.11 11.57 -35.64
CA THR A 415 -1.64 10.66 -36.67
C THR A 415 -1.23 9.22 -36.40
N ASP A 416 0.04 8.96 -36.10
CA ASP A 416 0.53 7.61 -35.78
C ASP A 416 -0.20 7.02 -34.56
N ILE A 417 -0.34 7.82 -33.49
CA ILE A 417 -1.06 7.41 -32.28
C ILE A 417 -2.54 7.13 -32.61
N HIS A 418 -3.19 7.96 -33.42
CA HIS A 418 -4.57 7.76 -33.84
C HIS A 418 -4.77 6.47 -34.64
N GLU A 419 -3.90 6.18 -35.61
CA GLU A 419 -4.00 4.96 -36.42
C GLU A 419 -3.82 3.70 -35.56
N ILE A 420 -2.91 3.75 -34.59
CA ILE A 420 -2.71 2.65 -33.63
C ILE A 420 -3.93 2.52 -32.71
N ARG A 421 -4.49 3.64 -32.21
CA ARG A 421 -5.73 3.62 -31.40
C ARG A 421 -6.91 3.04 -32.19
N LYS A 422 -7.05 3.38 -33.47
CA LYS A 422 -8.10 2.81 -34.33
C LYS A 422 -7.92 1.30 -34.48
N ALA A 423 -6.69 0.85 -34.74
CA ALA A 423 -6.36 -0.58 -34.76
C ALA A 423 -6.65 -1.25 -33.40
N CYS A 424 -6.37 -0.55 -32.31
CA CYS A 424 -6.71 -1.00 -30.98
C CYS A 424 -8.21 -1.13 -30.78
N MET A 425 -9.09 -0.32 -31.42
CA MET A 425 -10.56 -0.25 -31.21
C MET A 425 -11.41 -1.16 -32.11
N HIS A 426 -10.83 -1.86 -33.10
CA HIS A 426 -11.57 -2.81 -33.95
C HIS A 426 -12.16 -4.05 -33.24
N TRP A 427 -12.07 -4.13 -31.90
CA TRP A 427 -12.75 -5.08 -31.03
C TRP A 427 -14.17 -4.61 -30.68
N GLU A 428 -14.40 -3.30 -30.55
CA GLU A 428 -15.71 -2.73 -30.19
C GLU A 428 -16.72 -2.72 -31.37
N GLU A 429 -16.22 -2.73 -32.62
CA GLU A 429 -17.09 -2.79 -33.82
C GLU A 429 -17.73 -4.18 -34.03
N ILE A 430 -17.12 -5.24 -33.47
CA ILE A 430 -17.56 -6.65 -33.66
C ILE A 430 -18.92 -6.90 -33.00
N THR A 431 -19.25 -6.18 -31.92
CA THR A 431 -20.55 -6.30 -31.23
C THR A 431 -21.77 -5.91 -32.08
N THR A 432 -21.58 -5.25 -33.23
CA THR A 432 -22.69 -4.78 -34.08
C THR A 432 -22.92 -5.59 -35.36
N GLY A 433 -22.18 -6.69 -35.57
CA GLY A 433 -22.50 -7.67 -36.61
C GLY A 433 -22.28 -7.23 -38.06
N GLU A 434 -21.73 -6.04 -38.32
CA GLU A 434 -21.47 -5.59 -39.69
C GLU A 434 -19.98 -5.49 -40.04
N LYS A 435 -19.65 -6.26 -41.08
CA LYS A 435 -18.46 -6.28 -41.95
C LYS A 435 -17.11 -6.67 -41.33
N THR A 436 -16.69 -7.86 -41.77
CA THR A 436 -15.32 -8.33 -41.95
C THR A 436 -14.46 -7.32 -42.72
N VAL A 437 -13.97 -6.29 -42.04
CA VAL A 437 -12.72 -5.63 -42.43
C VAL A 437 -11.62 -6.47 -41.79
N GLU A 438 -10.62 -6.90 -42.57
CA GLU A 438 -9.46 -7.66 -42.05
C GLU A 438 -8.89 -6.92 -40.83
N ARG A 439 -9.07 -7.51 -39.63
CA ARG A 439 -8.65 -6.91 -38.37
C ARG A 439 -7.14 -6.72 -38.42
N LYS A 440 -6.69 -5.46 -38.38
CA LYS A 440 -5.26 -5.13 -38.25
C LYS A 440 -4.78 -5.65 -36.90
N THR A 441 -3.98 -6.70 -36.94
CA THR A 441 -3.27 -7.22 -35.76
C THR A 441 -2.16 -6.23 -35.40
N LEU A 442 -2.07 -5.86 -34.13
CA LEU A 442 -1.00 -5.00 -33.64
C LEU A 442 0.18 -5.88 -33.24
N ASP A 443 1.34 -5.61 -33.83
CA ASP A 443 2.59 -6.26 -33.46
C ASP A 443 3.48 -5.33 -32.62
N VAL A 444 4.65 -5.82 -32.25
CA VAL A 444 5.63 -5.09 -31.44
C VAL A 444 6.09 -3.79 -32.11
N SER A 445 6.14 -3.72 -33.44
CA SER A 445 6.55 -2.51 -34.15
C SER A 445 5.55 -1.37 -33.96
N HIS A 446 4.26 -1.69 -33.89
CA HIS A 446 3.22 -0.73 -33.57
C HIS A 446 3.32 -0.25 -32.12
N LEU A 447 3.55 -1.16 -31.18
CA LEU A 447 3.78 -0.81 -29.77
C LEU A 447 5.00 0.11 -29.60
N ASP A 448 6.11 -0.21 -30.26
CA ASP A 448 7.33 0.60 -30.23
C ASP A 448 7.13 1.98 -30.87
N LEU A 449 6.37 2.05 -31.98
CA LEU A 449 5.99 3.31 -32.59
C LEU A 449 5.11 4.14 -31.66
N LEU A 450 4.07 3.56 -31.06
CA LEU A 450 3.18 4.23 -30.11
C LEU A 450 3.98 4.82 -28.96
N ARG A 451 4.85 4.00 -28.35
CA ARG A 451 5.72 4.39 -27.24
C ARG A 451 6.65 5.54 -27.64
N LYS A 452 7.30 5.43 -28.80
CA LYS A 452 8.19 6.48 -29.34
C LYS A 452 7.44 7.79 -29.56
N GLN A 453 6.25 7.75 -30.17
CA GLN A 453 5.51 8.98 -30.48
C GLN A 453 4.89 9.60 -29.24
N MET A 454 4.27 8.80 -28.38
CA MET A 454 3.56 9.27 -27.19
C MET A 454 4.52 9.73 -26.09
N LEU A 455 5.57 8.94 -25.79
CA LEU A 455 6.48 9.18 -24.65
C LEU A 455 7.79 9.88 -25.04
N GLY A 456 8.13 9.90 -26.32
CA GLY A 456 9.28 10.64 -26.85
C GLY A 456 10.61 9.93 -26.61
N LYS A 457 11.07 9.13 -27.58
CA LYS A 457 12.43 8.60 -27.62
C LYS A 457 13.25 9.40 -28.65
N ASP A 458 14.35 9.99 -28.21
CA ASP A 458 15.28 10.82 -29.02
C ASP A 458 14.69 12.15 -29.57
N ASP A 459 13.43 12.48 -29.27
CA ASP A 459 12.75 13.72 -29.65
C ASP A 459 11.61 14.03 -28.65
N THR A 460 11.02 15.21 -28.76
CA THR A 460 9.87 15.68 -27.97
C THR A 460 8.69 14.71 -28.10
N SER A 461 8.10 14.34 -26.97
CA SER A 461 6.94 13.46 -26.85
C SER A 461 5.66 14.17 -27.29
N CYS A 462 4.69 13.42 -27.80
CA CYS A 462 3.38 13.98 -28.15
C CYS A 462 2.65 14.52 -26.92
N VAL A 463 2.86 13.90 -25.75
CA VAL A 463 2.34 14.38 -24.45
C VAL A 463 2.92 15.76 -24.11
N GLU A 464 4.22 15.96 -24.32
CA GLU A 464 4.87 17.24 -24.09
C GLU A 464 4.35 18.32 -25.07
N TYR A 465 4.11 17.97 -26.34
CA TYR A 465 3.45 18.86 -27.30
C TYR A 465 2.03 19.26 -26.84
N LEU A 466 1.24 18.30 -26.35
CA LEU A 466 -0.10 18.57 -25.81
C LEU A 466 -0.07 19.56 -24.65
N LEU A 467 0.86 19.38 -23.71
CA LEU A 467 0.97 20.26 -22.55
C LEU A 467 1.51 21.65 -22.93
N LYS A 468 2.48 21.74 -23.86
CA LYS A 468 2.93 23.02 -24.42
C LYS A 468 1.80 23.76 -25.13
N LEU A 469 0.95 23.05 -25.87
CA LEU A 469 -0.23 23.62 -26.50
C LEU A 469 -1.21 24.16 -25.45
N ALA A 470 -1.46 23.40 -24.38
CA ALA A 470 -2.31 23.85 -23.28
C ALA A 470 -1.76 25.13 -22.63
N ASP A 471 -0.45 25.17 -22.31
CA ASP A 471 0.21 26.33 -21.70
C ASP A 471 0.10 27.58 -22.59
N LYS A 472 0.34 27.42 -23.89
CA LYS A 472 0.26 28.52 -24.87
C LYS A 472 -1.15 29.08 -24.96
N CYS A 473 -2.16 28.21 -24.95
CA CYS A 473 -3.57 28.60 -24.96
C CYS A 473 -4.01 29.23 -23.63
N GLU A 474 -3.58 28.68 -22.49
CA GLU A 474 -3.90 29.20 -21.16
C GLU A 474 -3.33 30.62 -20.96
N ALA A 475 -2.10 30.88 -21.39
CA ALA A 475 -1.49 32.21 -21.31
C ALA A 475 -2.25 33.30 -22.12
N LEU A 476 -3.11 32.89 -23.04
CA LEU A 476 -3.92 33.79 -23.88
C LEU A 476 -5.34 33.96 -23.37
N ASN A 477 -5.81 33.12 -22.46
CA ASN A 477 -7.18 33.17 -21.93
C ASN A 477 -7.26 34.13 -20.76
#